data_AF-A0A7V3LHB7-F1
#
_entry.id   AF-A0A7V3LHB7-F1
#
_cell.length_a   1.000
_cell.length_b   1.000
_cell.length_c   1.000
_cell.angle_alpha   90.00
_cell.angle_beta   90.00
_cell.angle_gamma   90.00
#
_symmetry.space_group_name_H-M   'P 1'
#
loop_
_entity.id
_entity.type
_entity.pdbx_description
1 polymer ?
#
loop_
_entity_poly.entity_id
_entity_poly.type
_entity_poly.pdbx_seq_one_letter_code
_entity_poly.pdbx_strand_id
1 'polypeptide(L)'
;MTHDREAIARDLRALLKGDVEFDPITRRLYATDAGLSQIEPLGVVCPRDTEDVARLIAYAAEHGLPLVPRGMGSGLNGGAVGAGIQVDFTRYMNAILEVSPEEGWVRVQPGVVKAVLDRYLQPYGVFFAPDPSSENHCSLGGMIATNSSGPR
;
A
#
# COMPACT_ATOMS: atom_id res chain seq x y z
N MET A 1 17.98 -13.68 13.20
CA MET A 1 19.00 -12.63 13.03
C MET A 1 18.41 -11.34 13.55
N THR A 2 19.03 -10.71 14.55
CA THR A 2 18.56 -9.41 15.06
C THR A 2 19.17 -8.36 14.16
N HIS A 3 18.41 -7.87 13.19
CA HIS A 3 18.87 -6.74 12.39
C HIS A 3 18.93 -5.49 13.24
N ASP A 4 20.01 -4.72 13.13
CA ASP A 4 20.09 -3.40 13.75
C ASP A 4 19.07 -2.47 13.07
N ARG A 5 17.96 -2.27 13.77
CA ARG A 5 16.82 -1.49 13.28
C ARG A 5 17.20 -0.04 12.99
N GLU A 6 18.10 0.55 13.79
CA GLU A 6 18.50 1.94 13.60
C GLU A 6 19.40 2.11 12.38
N ALA A 7 20.31 1.14 12.15
CA ALA A 7 21.11 1.09 10.93
C ALA A 7 20.22 1.00 9.68
N ILE A 8 19.26 0.06 9.66
CA ILE A 8 18.32 -0.09 8.52
C ILE A 8 17.54 1.19 8.27
N ALA A 9 16.98 1.80 9.32
CA ALA A 9 16.20 3.02 9.18
C ALA A 9 17.03 4.16 8.60
N ARG A 10 18.30 4.29 9.01
CA ARG A 10 19.22 5.30 8.48
C ARG A 10 19.56 5.04 7.01
N ASP A 11 19.87 3.81 6.65
CA ASP A 11 20.24 3.46 5.28
C ASP A 11 19.07 3.71 4.31
N LEU A 12 17.87 3.28 4.68
CA LEU A 12 16.66 3.50 3.88
C LEU A 12 16.32 4.98 3.74
N ARG A 13 16.52 5.81 4.77
CA ARG A 13 16.33 7.27 4.69
C ARG A 13 17.31 7.94 3.74
N ALA A 14 18.52 7.41 3.61
CA ALA A 14 19.49 7.91 2.64
C ALA A 14 19.19 7.45 1.21
N LEU A 15 18.57 6.27 1.06
CA LEU A 15 18.31 5.64 -0.23
C LEU A 15 17.01 6.12 -0.90
N LEU A 16 15.96 6.40 -0.11
CA LEU A 16 14.60 6.63 -0.58
C LEU A 16 14.20 8.10 -0.47
N LYS A 17 13.30 8.54 -1.36
CA LYS A 17 12.69 9.88 -1.31
C LYS A 17 11.45 9.92 -0.40
N GLY A 18 10.78 8.78 -0.28
CA GLY A 18 9.60 8.58 0.56
C GLY A 18 9.91 8.52 2.06
N ASP A 19 8.85 8.38 2.86
CA ASP A 19 8.99 8.36 4.32
C ASP A 19 9.50 7.00 4.79
N VAL A 20 10.34 7.03 5.83
CA VAL A 20 10.90 5.84 6.48
C VAL A 20 10.75 6.00 8.00
N GLU A 21 9.75 5.30 8.54
CA GLU A 21 9.25 5.45 9.91
C GLU A 21 9.44 4.14 10.71
N PHE A 22 10.30 4.20 11.72
CA PHE A 22 10.68 3.05 12.54
C PHE A 22 10.42 3.30 14.02
N ASP A 23 9.75 4.41 14.36
CA ASP A 23 9.38 4.74 15.73
C ASP A 23 8.27 3.80 16.25
N PRO A 24 8.13 3.66 17.58
CA PRO A 24 7.17 2.75 18.17
C PRO A 24 5.71 3.07 17.84
N ILE A 25 5.36 4.34 17.63
CA ILE A 25 3.97 4.76 17.41
C ILE A 25 3.55 4.32 16.01
N THR A 26 4.32 4.68 14.98
CA THR A 26 4.02 4.25 13.62
C THR A 26 3.98 2.73 13.52
N ARG A 27 4.97 2.02 14.08
CA ARG A 27 4.98 0.55 14.05
C ARG A 27 3.71 -0.04 14.69
N ARG A 28 3.20 0.55 15.77
CA ARG A 28 1.95 0.11 16.39
C ARG A 28 0.72 0.40 15.53
N LEU A 29 0.67 1.54 14.84
CA LEU A 29 -0.43 1.90 13.91
C LEU A 29 -0.53 0.93 12.72
N TYR A 30 0.60 0.38 12.27
CA TYR A 30 0.66 -0.57 11.16
C TYR A 30 0.68 -2.04 11.61
N ALA A 31 0.50 -2.31 12.91
CA ALA A 31 0.55 -3.66 13.46
C ALA A 31 -0.75 -4.46 13.23
N THR A 32 -1.84 -3.81 12.84
CA THR A 32 -3.16 -4.43 12.63
C THR A 32 -3.71 -4.13 11.25
N ASP A 33 -4.61 -4.98 10.76
CA ASP A 33 -5.56 -4.66 9.70
C ASP A 33 -6.97 -4.53 10.30
N ALA A 34 -8.02 -4.63 9.49
CA ALA A 34 -9.39 -4.61 10.00
C ALA A 34 -9.81 -5.94 10.67
N GLY A 35 -8.97 -6.98 10.60
CA GLY A 35 -9.18 -8.27 11.23
C GLY A 35 -8.64 -8.35 12.66
N LEU A 36 -8.45 -9.58 13.14
CA LEU A 36 -7.95 -9.87 14.50
C LEU A 36 -6.43 -10.01 14.58
N SER A 37 -5.75 -10.08 13.43
CA SER A 37 -4.32 -10.32 13.35
C SER A 37 -3.54 -9.08 13.81
N GLN A 38 -2.57 -9.30 14.70
CA GLN A 38 -1.67 -8.26 15.17
C GLN A 38 -0.21 -8.73 15.11
N ILE A 39 0.59 -8.10 14.24
CA ILE A 39 2.02 -8.38 14.10
C ILE A 39 2.73 -7.04 13.95
N GLU A 40 3.62 -6.72 14.89
CA GLU A 40 4.37 -5.46 14.86
C GLU A 40 5.47 -5.53 13.78
N PRO A 41 5.48 -4.60 12.81
CA PRO A 41 6.46 -4.59 11.74
C PRO A 41 7.84 -4.14 12.24
N LEU A 42 8.87 -4.42 11.44
CA LEU A 42 10.22 -3.90 11.65
C LEU A 42 10.24 -2.36 11.53
N GLY A 43 9.54 -1.84 10.53
CA GLY A 43 9.37 -0.44 10.21
C GLY A 43 8.39 -0.26 9.06
N VAL A 44 8.09 1.00 8.71
CA VAL A 44 7.15 1.38 7.67
C VAL A 44 7.87 2.26 6.65
N VAL A 45 7.65 1.98 5.38
CA VAL A 45 8.15 2.79 4.27
C VAL A 45 6.96 3.22 3.40
N CYS A 46 6.86 4.51 3.14
CA CYS A 46 5.86 5.08 2.24
C CYS A 46 6.59 5.56 0.96
N PRO A 47 6.78 4.71 -0.07
CA PRO A 47 7.52 5.08 -1.27
C PRO A 47 6.82 6.22 -2.01
N ARG A 48 7.61 7.15 -2.56
CA ARG A 48 7.07 8.31 -3.30
C ARG A 48 6.82 8.00 -4.77
N ASP A 49 7.60 7.09 -5.35
CA ASP A 49 7.52 6.72 -6.76
C ASP A 49 8.00 5.28 -7.00
N THR A 50 7.94 4.83 -8.26
CA THR A 50 8.37 3.49 -8.66
C THR A 50 9.86 3.24 -8.42
N GLU A 51 10.70 4.28 -8.45
CA GLU A 51 12.12 4.16 -8.22
C GLU A 51 12.42 3.89 -6.73
N ASP A 52 11.70 4.54 -5.81
CA ASP A 52 11.76 4.19 -4.39
C ASP A 52 11.39 2.72 -4.14
N VAL A 53 10.34 2.22 -4.82
CA VAL A 53 9.92 0.81 -4.71
C VAL A 53 11.02 -0.13 -5.19
N ALA A 54 11.62 0.15 -6.36
CA ALA A 54 12.69 -0.68 -6.92
C ALA A 54 13.91 -0.72 -5.99
N ARG A 55 14.33 0.43 -5.44
CA ARG A 55 15.44 0.52 -4.49
C ARG A 55 15.16 -0.21 -3.19
N LEU A 56 13.94 -0.07 -2.65
CA LEU A 56 13.52 -0.79 -1.45
C LEU A 56 13.56 -2.31 -1.65
N ILE A 57 13.08 -2.80 -2.80
CA ILE A 57 13.12 -4.23 -3.13
C ILE A 57 14.57 -4.72 -3.21
N ALA A 58 15.45 -3.98 -3.89
CA ALA A 58 16.86 -4.34 -4.01
C ALA A 58 17.54 -4.38 -2.63
N TYR A 59 17.36 -3.35 -1.81
CA TYR A 59 17.89 -3.30 -0.44
C TYR A 59 17.37 -4.45 0.43
N ALA A 60 16.06 -4.71 0.37
CA ALA A 60 15.44 -5.78 1.14
C ALA A 60 15.94 -7.17 0.73
N ALA A 61 16.14 -7.40 -0.57
CA ALA A 61 16.71 -8.64 -1.10
C ALA A 61 18.16 -8.84 -0.64
N GLU A 62 18.98 -7.79 -0.69
CA GLU A 62 20.39 -7.83 -0.25
C GLU A 62 20.51 -8.14 1.24
N HIS A 63 19.64 -7.57 2.07
CA HIS A 63 19.68 -7.72 3.53
C HIS A 63 18.79 -8.83 4.09
N GLY A 64 18.07 -9.57 3.23
CA GLY A 64 17.16 -10.64 3.65
C GLY A 64 15.96 -10.15 4.47
N LEU A 65 15.49 -8.93 4.19
CA LEU A 65 14.38 -8.29 4.91
C LEU A 65 13.04 -8.61 4.21
N PRO A 66 12.05 -9.18 4.90
CA PRO A 66 10.73 -9.37 4.32
C PRO A 66 10.05 -8.02 4.05
N LEU A 67 9.38 -7.91 2.91
CA LEU A 67 8.51 -6.77 2.58
C LEU A 67 7.05 -7.20 2.67
N VAL A 68 6.21 -6.34 3.26
CA VAL A 68 4.77 -6.55 3.39
C VAL A 68 4.08 -5.38 2.66
N PRO A 69 3.61 -5.56 1.42
CA PRO A 69 2.90 -4.50 0.71
C PRO A 69 1.55 -4.23 1.35
N ARG A 70 1.21 -2.95 1.51
CA ARG A 70 -0.01 -2.52 2.19
C ARG A 70 -0.72 -1.40 1.42
N GLY A 71 -2.01 -1.64 1.20
CA GLY A 71 -2.97 -0.61 0.79
C GLY A 71 -3.55 0.11 2.01
N MET A 72 -4.88 0.29 2.04
CA MET A 72 -5.57 0.90 3.19
C MET A 72 -5.67 -0.01 4.43
N GLY A 73 -5.33 -1.30 4.31
CA GLY A 73 -5.39 -2.24 5.43
C GLY A 73 -6.79 -2.67 5.87
N SER A 74 -7.79 -2.61 4.98
CA SER A 74 -9.18 -3.01 5.27
C SER A 74 -9.47 -4.50 5.15
N GLY A 75 -8.46 -5.33 4.84
CA GLY A 75 -8.59 -6.79 4.83
C GLY A 75 -8.83 -7.35 6.23
N LEU A 76 -9.46 -8.53 6.29
CA LEU A 76 -9.83 -9.21 7.54
C LEU A 76 -9.01 -10.47 7.83
N ASN A 77 -8.14 -10.88 6.91
CA ASN A 77 -7.45 -12.17 6.94
C ASN A 77 -5.99 -12.09 7.42
N GLY A 78 -5.50 -10.93 7.84
CA GLY A 78 -4.11 -10.73 8.24
C GLY A 78 -3.14 -10.52 7.08
N GLY A 79 -3.60 -10.48 5.83
CA GLY A 79 -2.74 -10.35 4.65
C GLY A 79 -2.01 -9.01 4.53
N ALA A 80 -2.46 -8.00 5.29
CA ALA A 80 -1.88 -6.66 5.31
C ALA A 80 -0.96 -6.41 6.53
N VAL A 81 -0.64 -7.43 7.34
CA VAL A 81 0.22 -7.34 8.52
C VAL A 81 1.38 -8.34 8.47
N GLY A 82 2.53 -7.99 9.05
CA GLY A 82 3.68 -8.88 9.12
C GLY A 82 4.89 -8.25 9.80
N ALA A 83 5.87 -9.07 10.18
CA ALA A 83 7.04 -8.66 10.97
C ALA A 83 8.15 -7.95 10.16
N GLY A 84 7.99 -7.85 8.84
CA GLY A 84 8.94 -7.22 7.92
C GLY A 84 8.80 -5.69 7.85
N ILE A 85 9.30 -5.11 6.76
CA ILE A 85 9.05 -3.70 6.42
C ILE A 85 7.67 -3.62 5.77
N GLN A 86 6.76 -2.85 6.37
CA GLN A 86 5.49 -2.51 5.76
C GLN A 86 5.72 -1.47 4.66
N VAL A 87 5.11 -1.69 3.49
CA VAL A 87 5.24 -0.78 2.33
C VAL A 87 3.87 -0.17 2.03
N ASP A 88 3.66 1.06 2.48
CA ASP A 88 2.39 1.77 2.35
C ASP A 88 2.33 2.61 1.08
N PHE A 89 1.49 2.17 0.13
CA PHE A 89 1.31 2.85 -1.14
C PHE A 89 0.29 4.00 -1.10
N THR A 90 -0.49 4.12 -0.02
CA THR A 90 -1.64 5.03 0.06
C THR A 90 -1.26 6.48 0.32
N ARG A 91 -0.07 6.72 0.90
CA ARG A 91 0.38 8.07 1.28
C ARG A 91 0.79 8.92 0.07
N TYR A 92 1.56 8.35 -0.86
CA TYR A 92 2.10 9.11 -2.01
C TYR A 92 1.79 8.52 -3.38
N MET A 93 1.60 7.19 -3.48
CA MET A 93 1.33 6.52 -4.75
C MET A 93 -0.18 6.34 -4.96
N ASN A 94 -0.94 7.45 -4.92
CA ASN A 94 -2.40 7.47 -4.94
C ASN A 94 -2.99 8.39 -6.05
N ALA A 95 -2.27 8.60 -7.14
CA ALA A 95 -2.73 9.39 -8.28
C ALA A 95 -3.48 8.57 -9.34
N ILE A 96 -4.47 9.20 -9.98
CA ILE A 96 -5.06 8.75 -11.25
C ILE A 96 -4.20 9.36 -12.35
N LEU A 97 -3.59 8.52 -13.19
CA LEU A 97 -2.57 8.92 -14.16
C LEU A 97 -3.17 9.23 -15.53
N GLU A 98 -4.17 8.45 -15.95
CA GLU A 98 -4.78 8.57 -17.27
C GLU A 98 -6.14 7.88 -17.28
N VAL A 99 -7.11 8.43 -18.01
CA VAL A 99 -8.46 7.87 -18.17
C VAL A 99 -8.83 7.87 -19.63
N SER A 100 -9.27 6.71 -20.14
CA SER A 100 -9.82 6.55 -21.48
C SER A 100 -11.22 5.97 -21.39
N PRO A 101 -12.28 6.81 -21.34
CA PRO A 101 -13.67 6.33 -21.33
C PRO A 101 -14.05 5.63 -22.63
N GLU A 102 -13.52 6.10 -23.77
CA GLU A 102 -13.79 5.52 -25.08
C GLU A 102 -13.24 4.10 -25.20
N GLU A 103 -12.05 3.84 -24.64
CA GLU A 103 -11.42 2.51 -24.64
C GLU A 103 -11.75 1.68 -23.40
N GLY A 104 -12.47 2.24 -22.42
CA GLY A 104 -12.94 1.53 -21.23
C GLY A 104 -11.86 1.19 -20.20
N TRP A 105 -10.81 2.00 -20.06
CA TRP A 105 -9.75 1.78 -19.08
C TRP A 105 -9.29 3.04 -18.34
N VAL A 106 -8.65 2.82 -17.19
CA VAL A 106 -8.05 3.85 -16.35
C VAL A 106 -6.72 3.35 -15.82
N ARG A 107 -5.70 4.22 -15.83
CA ARG A 107 -4.36 3.94 -15.29
C ARG A 107 -4.20 4.71 -13.99
N VAL A 108 -3.91 3.97 -12.91
CA VAL A 108 -3.81 4.52 -11.56
C VAL A 108 -2.57 4.02 -10.85
N GLN A 109 -2.16 4.73 -9.81
CA GLN A 109 -1.22 4.22 -8.83
C GLN A 109 -1.92 3.33 -7.79
N PRO A 110 -1.20 2.37 -7.16
CA PRO A 110 -1.80 1.31 -6.33
C PRO A 110 -2.55 1.82 -5.09
N GLY A 111 -2.20 2.99 -4.57
CA GLY A 111 -2.80 3.59 -3.38
C GLY A 111 -4.14 4.29 -3.61
N VAL A 112 -4.63 4.39 -4.85
CA VAL A 112 -5.93 5.03 -5.14
C VAL A 112 -7.07 4.28 -4.47
N VAL A 113 -7.86 4.97 -3.66
CA VAL A 113 -9.08 4.43 -3.02
C VAL A 113 -10.20 4.30 -4.06
N LYS A 114 -10.95 3.19 -4.04
CA LYS A 114 -12.06 2.95 -5.00
C LYS A 114 -13.05 4.10 -5.06
N ALA A 115 -13.57 4.55 -3.92
CA ALA A 115 -14.53 5.65 -3.88
C ALA A 115 -13.98 6.98 -4.45
N VAL A 116 -12.66 7.19 -4.41
CA VAL A 116 -12.01 8.35 -5.04
C VAL A 116 -11.98 8.18 -6.56
N LEU A 117 -11.66 6.98 -7.05
CA LEU A 117 -11.71 6.67 -8.48
C LEU A 117 -13.14 6.81 -9.03
N ASP A 118 -14.14 6.22 -8.39
CA ASP A 118 -15.53 6.30 -8.86
C ASP A 118 -16.02 7.75 -8.91
N ARG A 119 -15.67 8.56 -7.92
CA ARG A 119 -15.98 10.00 -7.92
C ARG A 119 -15.29 10.74 -9.07
N TYR A 120 -14.04 10.39 -9.37
CA TYR A 120 -13.31 10.96 -10.50
C TYR A 120 -13.94 10.55 -11.84
N LEU A 121 -14.50 9.34 -11.92
CA LEU A 121 -15.12 8.80 -13.13
C LEU A 121 -16.57 9.27 -13.36
N GLN A 122 -17.24 9.82 -12.34
CA GLN A 122 -18.63 10.29 -12.45
C GLN A 122 -18.92 11.19 -13.67
N PRO A 123 -18.08 12.19 -14.02
CA PRO A 123 -18.34 13.05 -15.19
C PRO A 123 -18.37 12.29 -16.52
N TYR A 124 -17.75 11.11 -16.59
CA TYR A 124 -17.73 10.26 -17.78
C TYR A 124 -18.87 9.24 -17.81
N GLY A 125 -19.73 9.19 -16.78
CA GLY A 125 -20.85 8.24 -16.70
C GLY A 125 -20.43 6.78 -16.50
N VAL A 126 -19.21 6.53 -16.04
CA VAL A 126 -18.66 5.19 -15.78
C VAL A 126 -18.16 5.06 -14.35
N PHE A 127 -17.90 3.82 -13.90
CA PHE A 127 -17.36 3.50 -12.57
C PHE A 127 -16.47 2.24 -12.64
N PHE A 128 -15.70 1.97 -11.61
CA PHE A 128 -14.88 0.75 -11.52
C PHE A 128 -15.72 -0.40 -10.95
N ALA A 129 -15.88 -1.47 -11.73
CA ALA A 129 -16.93 -2.47 -11.50
C ALA A 129 -16.90 -3.22 -10.15
N PRO A 130 -15.76 -3.72 -9.63
CA PRO A 130 -15.76 -4.47 -8.37
C PRO A 130 -16.20 -3.61 -7.19
N ASP A 131 -17.22 -4.06 -6.43
CA ASP A 131 -17.90 -3.25 -5.41
C ASP A 131 -17.78 -3.78 -3.96
N PRO A 132 -16.59 -3.83 -3.37
CA PRO A 132 -16.43 -4.30 -2.00
C PRO A 132 -17.15 -3.38 -1.00
N SER A 133 -17.67 -3.95 0.08
CA SER A 133 -18.31 -3.18 1.16
C SER A 133 -17.38 -2.17 1.82
N SER A 134 -16.07 -2.32 1.63
CA SER A 134 -15.03 -1.40 2.07
C SER A 134 -14.65 -0.35 1.03
N GLU A 135 -15.50 -0.01 0.05
CA GLU A 135 -15.18 0.92 -1.06
C GLU A 135 -14.55 2.26 -0.65
N ASN A 136 -14.92 2.80 0.52
CA ASN A 136 -14.37 4.04 1.08
C ASN A 136 -12.97 3.87 1.70
N HIS A 137 -12.54 2.63 1.89
CA HIS A 137 -11.34 2.22 2.62
C HIS A 137 -10.61 1.06 1.94
N CYS A 138 -10.80 0.82 0.63
CA CYS A 138 -10.03 -0.16 -0.14
C CYS A 138 -9.28 0.54 -1.28
N SER A 139 -7.98 0.33 -1.32
CA SER A 139 -7.12 0.80 -2.41
C SER A 139 -7.17 -0.18 -3.58
N LEU A 140 -7.06 0.32 -4.81
CA LEU A 140 -7.05 -0.47 -6.04
C LEU A 140 -5.97 -1.56 -6.04
N GLY A 141 -4.76 -1.26 -5.56
CA GLY A 141 -3.69 -2.25 -5.43
C GLY A 141 -4.07 -3.39 -4.47
N GLY A 142 -4.72 -3.06 -3.36
CA GLY A 142 -5.24 -4.06 -2.41
C GLY A 142 -6.39 -4.90 -2.97
N MET A 143 -7.28 -4.30 -3.77
CA MET A 143 -8.36 -5.03 -4.45
C MET A 143 -7.79 -6.06 -5.43
N ILE A 144 -6.79 -5.67 -6.23
CA ILE A 144 -6.10 -6.56 -7.18
C ILE A 144 -5.37 -7.67 -6.42
N ALA A 145 -4.62 -7.34 -5.36
CA ALA A 145 -3.83 -8.30 -4.60
C ALA A 145 -4.68 -9.38 -3.90
N THR A 146 -5.95 -9.06 -3.61
CA THR A 146 -6.86 -9.97 -2.89
C THR A 146 -7.97 -10.56 -3.75
N ASN A 147 -7.99 -10.24 -5.05
CA ASN A 147 -9.10 -10.58 -5.95
C ASN A 147 -10.47 -10.20 -5.34
N SER A 148 -10.58 -8.96 -4.85
CA SER A 148 -11.78 -8.48 -4.16
C SER A 148 -13.01 -8.54 -5.07
N SER A 149 -14.14 -8.94 -4.50
CA SER A 149 -15.45 -8.96 -5.14
C SER A 149 -16.43 -8.05 -4.38
N GLY A 150 -17.62 -7.90 -4.95
CA GLY A 150 -18.70 -7.08 -4.42
C GLY A 150 -20.06 -7.63 -4.84
N PRO A 151 -21.15 -7.23 -4.16
CA PRO A 151 -22.49 -7.70 -4.46
C PRO A 151 -23.17 -6.95 -5.62
N ARG A 152 -22.60 -5.85 -6.11
CA ARG A 152 -23.12 -5.11 -7.26
C ARG A 152 -22.57 -5.63 -8.57
#